data_AF-A0A9R0XG20-F1
#
_entry.id   AF-A0A9R0XG20-F1
#
_cell.length_a   1.000
_cell.length_b   1.000
_cell.length_c   1.000
_cell.angle_alpha   90.00
_cell.angle_beta   90.00
_cell.angle_gamma   90.00
#
_symmetry.space_group_name_H-M   'P 1'
#
loop_
_entity.id
_entity.type
_entity.pdbx_description
1 polymer ?
#
loop_
_entity_poly.entity_id
_entity_poly.type
_entity_poly.pdbx_seq_one_letter_code
_entity_poly.pdbx_strand_id
1 'polypeptide(L)'
;MSTEVGEHDSVILITHEPNWLLDWYWGDKTGKNVTYLIREYLKGRCKLRMAGDLHHYMRHSCTESKEPVHVQHLLVNGCGGAFLHPTHVFENFKECYGNKYETKAVYPSYEDSSKIALGNILKFRRKNWQFDVIGGFVYFVLVFSMFPQCDSYRILDEDSWDGRVNSFFNATWNAIFEILEHSYVSLAGVLTLLTVSFFFVPTKLSRRRRALLGFLHAAAHITSAVLLMLLMELGIEICIRNHLLATSGYHTLYEWYRQAESEHFPDPTGLRARLEQWTFGLYPACIKYLMSAFDIPEVMAVTRSTICRKGIESLPRGGAIIYYVSVFLYFWVLSTPVVSMVFGSYLYVCINWFHIHFDEAFSSLRIANYKAFTRFHIKKSGDLEVFTLAVDKVPKEWMLDPDWDMEPKEPLQMSHSRRFPSKWRAASGWSDPTSVVRVVDQFVIPRTPVDPLSPDSAS
;
A
#
# COMPACT_ATOMS: atom_id res chain seq x y z
N MET A 1 -32.90 35.09 21.23
CA MET A 1 -32.07 34.78 20.06
C MET A 1 -32.97 34.13 19.03
N SER A 2 -32.98 34.62 17.79
CA SER A 2 -33.62 33.89 16.69
C SER A 2 -32.99 32.50 16.58
N THR A 3 -33.82 31.47 16.43
CA THR A 3 -33.38 30.10 16.18
C THR A 3 -33.21 29.80 14.69
N GLU A 4 -33.54 30.77 13.82
CA GLU A 4 -33.52 30.65 12.36
C GLU A 4 -32.46 31.56 11.74
N VAL A 5 -31.90 31.12 10.62
CA VAL A 5 -30.93 31.89 9.83
C VAL A 5 -31.67 33.01 9.09
N GLY A 6 -31.36 34.26 9.41
CA GLY A 6 -31.98 35.43 8.79
C GLY A 6 -31.59 35.64 7.32
N GLU A 7 -32.33 36.52 6.64
CA GLU A 7 -32.11 36.80 5.20
C GLU A 7 -30.74 37.41 4.91
N HIS A 8 -30.17 38.14 5.88
CA HIS A 8 -28.88 38.84 5.74
C HIS A 8 -27.72 38.15 6.47
N ASP A 9 -27.97 37.00 7.09
CA ASP A 9 -26.93 36.29 7.84
C ASP A 9 -25.87 35.68 6.92
N SER A 10 -24.61 35.77 7.36
CA SER A 10 -23.49 35.07 6.73
C SER A 10 -23.48 33.61 7.17
N VAL A 11 -23.32 32.70 6.22
CA VAL A 11 -23.48 31.26 6.43
C VAL A 11 -22.14 30.54 6.31
N ILE A 12 -21.85 29.69 7.29
CA ILE A 12 -20.80 28.66 7.21
C ILE A 12 -21.51 27.35 6.87
N LEU A 13 -21.11 26.71 5.78
CA LEU A 13 -21.64 25.41 5.39
C LEU A 13 -20.63 24.31 5.71
N ILE A 14 -21.07 23.30 6.43
CA ILE A 14 -20.24 22.14 6.82
C ILE A 14 -20.84 20.89 6.19
N THR A 15 -20.06 20.21 5.33
CA THR A 15 -20.42 18.90 4.77
C THR A 15 -19.39 17.85 5.17
N HIS A 16 -19.74 16.57 5.11
CA HIS A 16 -18.76 15.51 5.37
C HIS A 16 -17.70 15.46 4.27
N GLU A 17 -18.16 15.33 3.02
CA GLU A 17 -17.33 15.16 1.85
C GLU A 17 -17.06 16.51 1.12
N PRO A 18 -15.83 16.76 0.64
CA PRO A 18 -15.48 17.94 -0.14
C PRO A 18 -15.86 17.73 -1.60
N ASN A 19 -17.15 17.60 -1.90
CA ASN A 19 -17.60 17.26 -3.27
C ASN A 19 -17.05 18.23 -4.32
N TRP A 20 -16.78 19.51 -4.00
CA TRP A 20 -16.19 20.44 -4.97
C TRP A 20 -14.79 20.01 -5.44
N LEU A 21 -14.01 19.39 -4.56
CA LEU A 21 -12.64 18.96 -4.85
C LEU A 21 -12.63 17.55 -5.44
N LEU A 22 -13.47 16.66 -4.92
CA LEU A 22 -13.59 15.29 -5.42
C LEU A 22 -14.28 15.23 -6.77
N ASP A 23 -15.35 16.00 -6.99
CA ASP A 23 -16.00 16.13 -8.30
C ASP A 23 -15.03 16.68 -9.34
N TRP A 24 -14.21 17.69 -8.98
CA TRP A 24 -13.15 18.19 -9.87
C TRP A 24 -12.11 17.08 -10.17
N TYR A 25 -11.71 16.33 -9.16
CA TYR A 25 -10.71 15.29 -9.32
C TYR A 25 -11.22 14.13 -10.21
N TRP A 26 -12.45 13.66 -9.99
CA TRP A 26 -13.05 12.54 -10.71
C TRP A 26 -13.69 12.93 -12.04
N GLY A 27 -14.04 14.21 -12.23
CA GLY A 27 -14.84 14.68 -13.35
C GLY A 27 -16.35 14.42 -13.18
N ASP A 28 -16.79 14.27 -11.94
CA ASP A 28 -18.18 13.92 -11.58
C ASP A 28 -18.98 15.15 -11.11
N LYS A 29 -20.25 14.95 -10.76
CA LYS A 29 -21.15 15.98 -10.21
C LYS A 29 -22.06 15.40 -9.13
N THR A 30 -21.50 15.10 -7.98
CA THR A 30 -22.20 14.48 -6.85
C THR A 30 -22.88 15.53 -5.95
N GLY A 31 -22.28 16.71 -5.78
CA GLY A 31 -22.74 17.76 -4.85
C GLY A 31 -23.92 18.63 -5.33
N LYS A 32 -24.89 18.10 -6.08
CA LYS A 32 -25.95 18.88 -6.76
C LYS A 32 -26.83 19.67 -5.79
N ASN A 33 -27.34 19.03 -4.74
CA ASN A 33 -28.25 19.67 -3.78
C ASN A 33 -27.56 20.81 -3.02
N VAL A 34 -26.32 20.59 -2.59
CA VAL A 34 -25.51 21.61 -1.90
C VAL A 34 -25.20 22.78 -2.85
N THR A 35 -24.90 22.48 -4.11
CA THR A 35 -24.68 23.51 -5.14
C THR A 35 -25.94 24.34 -5.38
N TYR A 36 -27.10 23.70 -5.45
CA TYR A 36 -28.39 24.38 -5.58
C TYR A 36 -28.69 25.28 -4.38
N LEU A 37 -28.47 24.79 -3.15
CA LEU A 37 -28.60 25.59 -1.93
C LEU A 37 -27.71 26.85 -1.97
N ILE A 38 -26.44 26.68 -2.33
CA ILE A 38 -25.46 27.78 -2.37
C ILE A 38 -25.83 28.83 -3.43
N ARG A 39 -26.20 28.37 -4.64
CA ARG A 39 -26.48 29.27 -5.77
C ARG A 39 -27.83 29.94 -5.66
N GLU A 40 -28.88 29.20 -5.35
CA GLU A 40 -30.25 29.69 -5.42
C GLU A 40 -30.76 30.30 -4.12
N TYR A 41 -30.33 29.81 -2.94
CA TYR A 41 -30.85 30.30 -1.65
C TYR A 41 -29.85 31.15 -0.88
N LEU A 42 -28.57 30.78 -0.90
CA LEU A 42 -27.55 31.54 -0.17
C LEU A 42 -27.06 32.75 -0.98
N LYS A 43 -27.06 32.70 -2.31
CA LYS A 43 -26.77 33.85 -3.21
C LYS A 43 -25.59 34.73 -2.74
N GLY A 44 -24.46 34.10 -2.38
CA GLY A 44 -23.23 34.79 -1.93
C GLY A 44 -23.11 35.05 -0.41
N ARG A 45 -24.08 34.57 0.38
CA ARG A 45 -24.03 34.56 1.85
C ARG A 45 -23.14 33.45 2.42
N CYS A 46 -22.82 32.41 1.64
CA CYS A 46 -21.89 31.37 2.08
C CYS A 46 -20.47 31.92 2.10
N LYS A 47 -19.93 32.23 3.29
CA LYS A 47 -18.57 32.80 3.40
C LYS A 47 -17.50 31.72 3.54
N LEU A 48 -17.85 30.59 4.15
CA LEU A 48 -16.97 29.45 4.30
C LEU A 48 -17.76 28.18 4.02
N ARG A 49 -17.27 27.37 3.08
CA ARG A 49 -17.69 25.98 2.95
C ARG A 49 -16.54 25.09 3.39
N MET A 50 -16.82 24.22 4.36
CA MET A 50 -15.84 23.30 4.91
C MET A 50 -16.28 21.85 4.82
N ALA A 51 -15.30 20.97 4.66
CA ALA A 51 -15.53 19.53 4.68
C ALA A 51 -14.33 18.76 5.24
N GLY A 52 -14.58 17.51 5.58
CA GLY A 52 -13.57 16.54 6.00
C GLY A 52 -13.31 15.53 4.90
N ASP A 53 -13.39 14.25 5.24
CA ASP A 53 -13.19 13.06 4.39
C ASP A 53 -11.78 12.91 3.78
N LEU A 54 -11.29 13.94 3.12
CA LEU A 54 -9.90 14.01 2.70
C LEU A 54 -8.99 14.32 3.89
N HIS A 55 -8.14 13.35 4.26
CA HIS A 55 -7.28 13.41 5.44
C HIS A 55 -6.03 14.28 5.28
N HIS A 56 -6.22 15.50 4.79
CA HIS A 56 -5.24 16.58 4.74
C HIS A 56 -5.93 17.90 5.06
N TYR A 57 -5.16 18.97 5.14
CA TYR A 57 -5.67 20.33 5.21
C TYR A 57 -5.39 21.07 3.90
N MET A 58 -6.39 21.77 3.37
CA MET A 58 -6.26 22.57 2.17
C MET A 58 -7.27 23.71 2.17
N ARG A 59 -6.81 24.95 2.02
CA ARG A 59 -7.67 26.13 1.89
C ARG A 59 -7.51 26.78 0.52
N HIS A 60 -8.63 27.00 -0.13
CA HIS A 60 -8.73 27.85 -1.31
C HIS A 60 -9.56 29.09 -1.01
N SER A 61 -9.18 30.21 -1.62
CA SER A 61 -9.94 31.47 -1.54
C SER A 61 -10.24 31.98 -2.94
N CYS A 62 -11.43 32.52 -3.13
CA CYS A 62 -11.83 33.15 -4.38
C CYS A 62 -10.96 34.40 -4.62
N THR A 63 -10.42 34.57 -5.84
CA THR A 63 -9.56 35.70 -6.21
C THR A 63 -10.11 36.54 -7.34
N GLU A 64 -10.73 35.90 -8.34
CA GLU A 64 -11.40 36.57 -9.46
C GLU A 64 -12.80 35.99 -9.63
N SER A 65 -13.78 36.88 -9.78
CA SER A 65 -15.19 36.53 -9.90
C SER A 65 -15.73 37.03 -11.23
N LYS A 66 -16.21 36.11 -12.07
CA LYS A 66 -17.01 36.46 -13.26
C LYS A 66 -18.51 36.43 -12.94
N GLU A 67 -18.89 35.57 -12.01
CA GLU A 67 -20.23 35.46 -11.44
C GLU A 67 -20.24 36.04 -10.02
N PRO A 68 -21.38 36.18 -9.31
CA PRO A 68 -21.38 36.48 -7.89
C PRO A 68 -20.49 35.50 -7.11
N VAL A 69 -19.75 35.98 -6.10
CA VAL A 69 -18.93 35.11 -5.25
C VAL A 69 -19.86 34.22 -4.42
N HIS A 70 -20.13 33.03 -4.92
CA HIS A 70 -21.02 32.07 -4.26
C HIS A 70 -20.47 31.55 -2.93
N VAL A 71 -19.15 31.30 -2.89
CA VAL A 71 -18.41 30.89 -1.70
C VAL A 71 -17.10 31.66 -1.65
N GLN A 72 -16.76 32.28 -0.51
CA GLN A 72 -15.51 33.04 -0.41
C GLN A 72 -14.30 32.14 -0.13
N HIS A 73 -14.47 31.18 0.79
CA HIS A 73 -13.42 30.23 1.17
C HIS A 73 -13.91 28.77 1.10
N LEU A 74 -13.09 27.91 0.50
CA LEU A 74 -13.26 26.46 0.49
C LEU A 74 -12.17 25.85 1.38
N LEU A 75 -12.57 25.08 2.40
CA LEU A 75 -11.65 24.51 3.38
C LEU A 75 -11.86 23.00 3.52
N VAL A 76 -10.83 22.24 3.27
CA VAL A 76 -10.77 20.81 3.57
C VAL A 76 -9.94 20.65 4.83
N ASN A 77 -10.48 20.00 5.86
CA ASN A 77 -9.72 19.57 7.04
C ASN A 77 -10.23 18.22 7.55
N GLY A 78 -9.84 17.15 6.88
CA GLY A 78 -10.09 15.78 7.34
C GLY A 78 -8.94 15.19 8.16
N CYS A 79 -7.98 16.00 8.62
CA CYS A 79 -6.76 15.51 9.27
C CYS A 79 -7.01 14.62 10.51
N GLY A 80 -8.20 14.68 11.12
CA GLY A 80 -8.60 13.75 12.20
C GLY A 80 -8.79 12.29 11.78
N GLY A 81 -8.80 11.96 10.49
CA GLY A 81 -9.05 10.62 9.97
C GLY A 81 -7.95 9.58 10.26
N ALA A 82 -8.12 8.35 9.77
CA ALA A 82 -7.26 7.22 10.17
C ALA A 82 -5.82 7.30 9.62
N PHE A 83 -5.65 7.76 8.37
CA PHE A 83 -4.35 7.86 7.70
C PHE A 83 -4.30 9.13 6.84
N LEU A 84 -3.12 9.66 6.54
CA LEU A 84 -2.94 10.85 5.71
C LEU A 84 -3.43 10.65 4.26
N HIS A 85 -4.06 11.65 3.64
CA HIS A 85 -4.25 11.70 2.17
C HIS A 85 -3.22 12.63 1.52
N PRO A 86 -2.83 12.38 0.25
CA PRO A 86 -1.89 13.26 -0.44
C PRO A 86 -2.55 14.60 -0.77
N THR A 87 -1.77 15.67 -0.63
CA THR A 87 -2.13 17.01 -1.11
C THR A 87 -1.71 17.29 -2.56
N HIS A 88 -0.56 16.80 -3.04
CA HIS A 88 0.00 17.14 -4.37
C HIS A 88 -0.90 16.73 -5.55
N VAL A 89 -1.70 15.67 -5.38
CA VAL A 89 -2.69 15.23 -6.37
C VAL A 89 -3.73 16.31 -6.70
N PHE A 90 -4.00 17.21 -5.75
CA PHE A 90 -5.03 18.24 -5.84
C PHE A 90 -4.48 19.63 -6.17
N GLU A 91 -3.18 19.76 -6.44
CA GLU A 91 -2.50 21.06 -6.64
C GLU A 91 -3.07 21.92 -7.78
N ASN A 92 -3.70 21.27 -8.76
CA ASN A 92 -4.20 21.91 -9.97
C ASN A 92 -5.67 22.37 -9.87
N PHE A 93 -6.29 22.24 -8.69
CA PHE A 93 -7.64 22.76 -8.45
C PHE A 93 -7.63 24.29 -8.46
N LYS A 94 -8.35 24.90 -9.40
CA LYS A 94 -8.34 26.36 -9.63
C LYS A 94 -9.71 26.99 -9.87
N GLU A 95 -10.75 26.20 -10.06
CA GLU A 95 -12.07 26.72 -10.43
C GLU A 95 -13.18 26.00 -9.67
N CYS A 96 -14.15 26.78 -9.18
CA CYS A 96 -15.36 26.26 -8.57
C CYS A 96 -16.50 27.26 -8.80
N TYR A 97 -17.70 26.76 -9.11
CA TYR A 97 -18.87 27.62 -9.36
C TYR A 97 -18.65 28.74 -10.40
N GLY A 98 -17.81 28.53 -11.41
CA GLY A 98 -17.50 29.55 -12.44
C GLY A 98 -16.53 30.65 -12.00
N ASN A 99 -16.02 30.59 -10.76
CA ASN A 99 -15.06 31.55 -10.23
C ASN A 99 -13.68 30.90 -10.01
N LYS A 100 -12.62 31.72 -10.06
CA LYS A 100 -11.25 31.26 -9.85
C LYS A 100 -10.90 31.25 -8.37
N TYR A 101 -10.21 30.20 -7.97
CA TYR A 101 -9.72 29.97 -6.62
C TYR A 101 -8.22 29.79 -6.62
N GLU A 102 -7.58 30.33 -5.59
CA GLU A 102 -6.16 30.16 -5.33
C GLU A 102 -5.98 29.38 -4.03
N THR A 103 -5.11 28.37 -4.03
CA THR A 103 -4.70 27.68 -2.81
C THR A 103 -3.89 28.64 -1.95
N LYS A 104 -4.40 28.96 -0.75
CA LYS A 104 -3.73 29.87 0.19
C LYS A 104 -2.89 29.14 1.24
N ALA A 105 -3.30 27.92 1.60
CA ALA A 105 -2.57 27.09 2.54
C ALA A 105 -2.86 25.61 2.28
N VAL A 106 -1.85 24.77 2.52
CA VAL A 106 -1.94 23.32 2.34
C VAL A 106 -1.05 22.63 3.37
N TYR A 107 -1.53 21.52 3.92
CA TYR A 107 -0.79 20.75 4.92
C TYR A 107 -1.12 19.26 4.83
N PRO A 108 -0.11 18.39 4.61
CA PRO A 108 1.31 18.69 4.35
C PRO A 108 1.53 19.46 3.04
N SER A 109 2.71 20.08 2.89
CA SER A 109 3.07 20.75 1.64
C SER A 109 3.04 19.77 0.45
N TYR A 110 2.87 20.27 -0.78
CA TYR A 110 2.88 19.42 -1.96
C TYR A 110 4.19 18.64 -2.11
N GLU A 111 5.32 19.29 -1.81
CA GLU A 111 6.64 18.66 -1.84
C GLU A 111 6.77 17.55 -0.78
N ASP A 112 6.37 17.82 0.46
CA ASP A 112 6.40 16.81 1.53
C ASP A 112 5.51 15.63 1.19
N SER A 113 4.31 15.93 0.67
CA SER A 113 3.33 14.94 0.24
C SER A 113 3.87 14.01 -0.85
N SER A 114 4.53 14.56 -1.86
CA SER A 114 5.18 13.77 -2.91
C SER A 114 6.35 12.94 -2.37
N LYS A 115 7.17 13.50 -1.47
CA LYS A 115 8.26 12.75 -0.81
C LYS A 115 7.74 11.62 0.07
N ILE A 116 6.63 11.83 0.78
CA ILE A 116 5.99 10.81 1.62
C ILE A 116 5.58 9.59 0.77
N ALA A 117 5.15 9.82 -0.48
CA ALA A 117 4.75 8.75 -1.39
C ALA A 117 5.89 7.76 -1.70
N LEU A 118 7.17 8.14 -1.57
CA LEU A 118 8.32 7.23 -1.67
C LEU A 118 8.23 6.06 -0.66
N GLY A 119 7.47 6.25 0.42
CA GLY A 119 7.10 5.18 1.34
C GLY A 119 6.45 3.98 0.66
N ASN A 120 5.81 4.13 -0.51
CA ASN A 120 5.25 3.00 -1.27
C ASN A 120 6.33 2.03 -1.74
N ILE A 121 7.52 2.50 -2.10
CA ILE A 121 8.62 1.61 -2.45
C ILE A 121 9.23 1.00 -1.17
N LEU A 122 9.52 1.84 -0.18
CA LEU A 122 10.36 1.46 0.97
C LEU A 122 9.61 0.77 2.12
N LYS A 123 8.31 1.04 2.28
CA LYS A 123 7.53 0.66 3.48
C LYS A 123 6.32 -0.20 3.15
N PHE A 124 5.89 -0.29 1.90
CA PHE A 124 4.69 -1.05 1.51
C PHE A 124 4.76 -2.48 1.99
N ARG A 125 5.84 -3.22 1.67
CA ARG A 125 6.02 -4.61 2.10
C ARG A 125 5.88 -4.79 3.62
N ARG A 126 6.61 -3.97 4.39
CA ARG A 126 6.61 -4.04 5.86
C ARG A 126 5.22 -3.76 6.44
N LYS A 127 4.45 -2.87 5.81
CA LYS A 127 3.09 -2.51 6.25
C LYS A 127 2.05 -3.53 5.79
N ASN A 128 2.27 -4.18 4.66
CA ASN A 128 1.31 -5.01 3.96
C ASN A 128 1.84 -6.44 3.73
N TRP A 129 2.51 -7.04 4.71
CA TRP A 129 3.09 -8.39 4.57
C TRP A 129 2.06 -9.47 4.18
N GLN A 130 0.76 -9.27 4.44
CA GLN A 130 -0.29 -10.18 4.00
C GLN A 130 -0.45 -10.18 2.46
N PHE A 131 -0.12 -9.07 1.80
CA PHE A 131 -0.07 -8.97 0.34
C PHE A 131 1.00 -9.89 -0.25
N ASP A 132 2.14 -10.04 0.42
CA ASP A 132 3.22 -10.95 -0.01
C ASP A 132 2.73 -12.39 -0.16
N VAL A 133 1.86 -12.84 0.76
CA VAL A 133 1.33 -14.22 0.76
C VAL A 133 0.54 -14.50 -0.52
N ILE A 134 -0.40 -13.61 -0.84
CA ILE A 134 -1.24 -13.71 -2.04
C ILE A 134 -0.38 -13.50 -3.28
N GLY A 135 0.50 -12.51 -3.26
CA GLY A 135 1.38 -12.14 -4.36
C GLY A 135 2.32 -13.28 -4.79
N GLY A 136 2.92 -13.98 -3.84
CA GLY A 136 3.79 -15.14 -4.13
C GLY A 136 3.02 -16.28 -4.79
N PHE A 137 1.77 -16.53 -4.36
CA PHE A 137 0.91 -17.52 -5.01
C PHE A 137 0.56 -17.11 -6.44
N VAL A 138 0.23 -15.84 -6.66
CA VAL A 138 -0.01 -15.30 -8.01
C VAL A 138 1.23 -15.49 -8.89
N TYR A 139 2.42 -15.15 -8.40
CA TYR A 139 3.66 -15.36 -9.17
C TYR A 139 3.87 -16.83 -9.52
N PHE A 140 3.63 -17.74 -8.58
CA PHE A 140 3.76 -19.16 -8.86
C PHE A 140 2.81 -19.62 -9.96
N VAL A 141 1.55 -19.17 -9.96
CA VAL A 141 0.60 -19.48 -11.04
C VAL A 141 1.08 -18.92 -12.39
N LEU A 142 1.64 -17.71 -12.42
CA LEU A 142 2.15 -17.08 -13.65
C LEU A 142 3.25 -17.90 -14.32
N VAL A 143 4.07 -18.64 -13.56
CA VAL A 143 5.17 -19.45 -14.10
C VAL A 143 4.99 -20.97 -13.91
N PHE A 144 3.84 -21.40 -13.37
CA PHE A 144 3.57 -22.80 -13.01
C PHE A 144 3.88 -23.77 -14.15
N SER A 145 3.46 -23.42 -15.36
CA SER A 145 3.56 -24.26 -16.55
C SER A 145 5.00 -24.38 -17.07
N MET A 146 5.92 -23.54 -16.59
CA MET A 146 7.32 -23.48 -17.03
C MET A 146 8.25 -24.35 -16.17
N PHE A 147 7.78 -24.93 -15.07
CA PHE A 147 8.61 -25.77 -14.22
C PHE A 147 8.56 -27.25 -14.65
N PRO A 148 9.69 -27.97 -14.70
CA PRO A 148 11.09 -27.49 -14.65
C PRO A 148 11.60 -26.89 -15.97
N GLN A 149 12.66 -26.08 -15.89
CA GLN A 149 13.40 -25.61 -17.07
C GLN A 149 14.55 -26.56 -17.38
N CYS A 150 14.34 -27.49 -18.31
CA CYS A 150 15.32 -28.55 -18.62
C CYS A 150 16.49 -28.11 -19.49
N ASP A 151 16.34 -27.02 -20.25
CA ASP A 151 17.38 -26.48 -21.14
C ASP A 151 18.20 -25.35 -20.48
N SER A 152 18.01 -25.08 -19.19
CA SER A 152 18.69 -23.98 -18.48
C SER A 152 20.23 -24.12 -18.46
N TYR A 153 20.73 -25.34 -18.64
CA TYR A 153 22.15 -25.68 -18.74
C TYR A 153 22.87 -24.93 -19.88
N ARG A 154 22.15 -24.63 -20.98
CA ARG A 154 22.70 -23.91 -22.14
C ARG A 154 23.16 -22.49 -21.80
N ILE A 155 22.58 -21.88 -20.77
CA ILE A 155 22.99 -20.54 -20.30
C ILE A 155 24.37 -20.62 -19.64
N LEU A 156 24.69 -21.73 -18.97
CA LEU A 156 25.94 -21.91 -18.23
C LEU A 156 27.12 -22.35 -19.12
N ASP A 157 26.85 -22.91 -20.29
CA ASP A 157 27.86 -23.43 -21.22
C ASP A 157 28.47 -22.33 -22.12
N GLU A 158 27.96 -21.10 -22.04
CA GLU A 158 28.53 -19.94 -22.74
C GLU A 158 29.86 -19.50 -22.10
N ASP A 159 30.90 -19.35 -22.94
CA ASP A 159 32.27 -19.03 -22.51
C ASP A 159 32.44 -17.57 -22.07
N SER A 160 31.60 -16.65 -22.57
CA SER A 160 31.70 -15.21 -22.31
C SER A 160 30.58 -14.70 -21.39
N TRP A 161 30.86 -13.69 -20.57
CA TRP A 161 29.86 -13.05 -19.72
C TRP A 161 28.72 -12.42 -20.53
N ASP A 162 29.04 -11.76 -21.65
CA ASP A 162 28.03 -11.17 -22.54
C ASP A 162 27.15 -12.25 -23.18
N GLY A 163 27.75 -13.39 -23.56
CA GLY A 163 27.02 -14.56 -24.07
C GLY A 163 26.03 -15.10 -23.04
N ARG A 164 26.45 -15.26 -21.78
CA ARG A 164 25.56 -15.71 -20.68
C ARG A 164 24.41 -14.75 -20.45
N VAL A 165 24.67 -13.45 -20.42
CA VAL A 165 23.64 -12.42 -20.23
C VAL A 165 22.64 -12.45 -21.39
N ASN A 166 23.11 -12.50 -22.63
CA ASN A 166 22.24 -12.59 -23.81
C ASN A 166 21.41 -13.88 -23.82
N SER A 167 22.03 -15.02 -23.49
CA SER A 167 21.34 -16.31 -23.38
C SER A 167 20.25 -16.28 -22.31
N PHE A 168 20.52 -15.65 -21.15
CA PHE A 168 19.52 -15.45 -20.10
C PHE A 168 18.36 -14.55 -20.53
N PHE A 169 18.63 -13.45 -21.23
CA PHE A 169 17.57 -12.61 -21.81
C PHE A 169 16.73 -13.36 -22.85
N ASN A 170 17.37 -14.15 -23.72
CA ASN A 170 16.68 -14.98 -24.69
C ASN A 170 15.80 -16.04 -24.01
N ALA A 171 16.31 -16.71 -22.97
CA ALA A 171 15.54 -17.66 -22.17
C ALA A 171 14.33 -17.01 -21.49
N THR A 172 14.49 -15.80 -20.96
CA THR A 172 13.39 -15.00 -20.37
C THR A 172 12.30 -14.75 -21.41
N TRP A 173 12.67 -14.32 -22.62
CA TRP A 173 11.72 -14.01 -23.67
C TRP A 173 11.02 -15.26 -24.23
N ASN A 174 11.77 -16.35 -24.41
CA ASN A 174 11.24 -17.64 -24.83
C ASN A 174 10.22 -18.17 -23.82
N ALA A 175 10.53 -18.11 -22.51
CA ALA A 175 9.59 -18.52 -21.47
C ALA A 175 8.30 -17.68 -21.48
N ILE A 176 8.40 -16.37 -21.72
CA ILE A 176 7.21 -15.51 -21.85
C ILE A 176 6.37 -15.93 -23.05
N PHE A 177 6.97 -16.18 -24.22
CA PHE A 177 6.22 -16.63 -25.38
C PHE A 177 5.60 -18.01 -25.18
N GLU A 178 6.30 -18.94 -24.56
CA GLU A 178 5.79 -20.28 -24.27
C GLU A 178 4.60 -20.23 -23.28
N ILE A 179 4.63 -19.32 -22.30
CA ILE A 179 3.48 -19.03 -21.44
C ILE A 179 2.28 -18.55 -22.28
N LEU A 180 2.52 -17.70 -23.29
CA LEU A 180 1.45 -17.10 -24.09
C LEU A 180 0.88 -18.03 -25.15
N GLU A 181 1.71 -18.89 -25.76
CA GLU A 181 1.33 -19.70 -26.91
C GLU A 181 0.93 -21.14 -26.54
N HIS A 182 1.57 -21.72 -25.52
CA HIS A 182 1.49 -23.16 -25.28
C HIS A 182 0.98 -23.55 -23.89
N SER A 183 0.91 -22.61 -22.95
CA SER A 183 0.51 -22.89 -21.57
C SER A 183 -0.96 -22.56 -21.31
N TYR A 184 -1.72 -23.46 -20.65
CA TYR A 184 -3.11 -23.17 -20.28
C TYR A 184 -3.23 -22.44 -18.94
N VAL A 185 -2.60 -23.00 -17.89
CA VAL A 185 -2.74 -22.49 -16.51
C VAL A 185 -2.08 -21.12 -16.36
N SER A 186 -0.84 -21.00 -16.83
CA SER A 186 -0.08 -19.75 -16.74
C SER A 186 -0.67 -18.65 -17.63
N LEU A 187 -1.19 -18.98 -18.82
CA LEU A 187 -1.93 -18.03 -19.66
C LEU A 187 -3.20 -17.52 -18.97
N ALA A 188 -3.98 -18.40 -18.33
CA ALA A 188 -5.15 -17.97 -17.57
C ALA A 188 -4.76 -17.01 -16.42
N GLY A 189 -3.64 -17.28 -15.75
CA GLY A 189 -3.04 -16.38 -14.77
C GLY A 189 -2.69 -15.01 -15.36
N VAL A 190 -2.03 -14.98 -16.52
CA VAL A 190 -1.65 -13.75 -17.24
C VAL A 190 -2.89 -12.94 -17.66
N LEU A 191 -3.90 -13.58 -18.24
CA LEU A 191 -5.14 -12.92 -18.67
C LEU A 191 -5.93 -12.35 -17.48
N THR A 192 -5.96 -13.08 -16.37
CA THR A 192 -6.57 -12.60 -15.12
C THR A 192 -5.81 -11.39 -14.58
N LEU A 193 -4.48 -11.45 -14.53
CA LEU A 193 -3.65 -10.34 -14.07
C LEU A 193 -3.81 -9.09 -14.95
N LEU A 194 -3.87 -9.25 -16.27
CA LEU A 194 -4.12 -8.15 -17.22
C LEU A 194 -5.48 -7.51 -17.00
N THR A 195 -6.51 -8.34 -16.79
CA THR A 195 -7.88 -7.91 -16.54
C THR A 195 -7.95 -7.12 -15.23
N VAL A 196 -7.44 -7.69 -14.13
CA VAL A 196 -7.40 -7.04 -12.82
C VAL A 196 -6.61 -5.72 -12.90
N SER A 197 -5.44 -5.72 -13.54
CA SER A 197 -4.61 -4.52 -13.68
C SER A 197 -5.33 -3.41 -14.45
N PHE A 198 -6.10 -3.73 -15.50
CA PHE A 198 -6.90 -2.75 -16.24
C PHE A 198 -8.02 -2.13 -15.38
N PHE A 199 -8.73 -2.96 -14.61
CA PHE A 199 -9.82 -2.50 -13.76
C PHE A 199 -9.33 -1.79 -12.50
N PHE A 200 -8.13 -2.11 -12.03
CA PHE A 200 -7.50 -1.42 -10.90
C PHE A 200 -7.17 0.03 -11.24
N VAL A 201 -6.74 0.33 -12.48
CA VAL A 201 -6.47 1.73 -12.89
C VAL A 201 -7.76 2.56 -12.86
N PRO A 202 -7.82 3.68 -12.11
CA PRO A 202 -9.05 4.45 -11.92
C PRO A 202 -9.62 5.02 -13.22
N THR A 203 -10.95 5.19 -13.24
CA THR A 203 -11.72 5.70 -14.40
C THR A 203 -11.42 7.14 -14.77
N LYS A 204 -10.74 7.89 -13.90
CA LYS A 204 -10.18 9.23 -14.17
C LYS A 204 -9.34 9.28 -15.45
N LEU A 205 -8.64 8.19 -15.78
CA LEU A 205 -7.84 8.11 -17.00
C LEU A 205 -8.65 7.54 -18.18
N SER A 206 -8.31 7.98 -19.40
CA SER A 206 -8.92 7.45 -20.63
C SER A 206 -8.67 5.94 -20.77
N ARG A 207 -9.58 5.23 -21.44
CA ARG A 207 -9.47 3.77 -21.65
C ARG A 207 -8.12 3.33 -22.21
N ARG A 208 -7.53 4.12 -23.13
CA ARG A 208 -6.20 3.85 -23.70
C ARG A 208 -5.08 3.94 -22.66
N ARG A 209 -5.09 4.98 -21.80
CA ARG A 209 -4.10 5.14 -20.73
C ARG A 209 -4.25 4.05 -19.66
N ARG A 210 -5.48 3.66 -19.33
CA ARG A 210 -5.76 2.54 -18.42
C ARG A 210 -5.23 1.22 -18.96
N ALA A 211 -5.47 0.93 -20.24
CA ALA A 211 -4.90 -0.24 -20.91
C ALA A 211 -3.37 -0.23 -20.89
N LEU A 212 -2.74 0.91 -21.21
CA LEU A 212 -1.29 1.05 -21.19
C LEU A 212 -0.70 0.82 -19.78
N LEU A 213 -1.21 1.52 -18.77
CA LEU A 213 -0.69 1.41 -17.39
C LEU A 213 -0.95 0.02 -16.80
N GLY A 214 -2.14 -0.54 -17.03
CA GLY A 214 -2.48 -1.89 -16.59
C GLY A 214 -1.60 -2.94 -17.27
N PHE A 215 -1.33 -2.80 -18.58
CA PHE A 215 -0.42 -3.68 -19.30
C PHE A 215 1.02 -3.57 -18.78
N LEU A 216 1.55 -2.35 -18.61
CA LEU A 216 2.91 -2.15 -18.08
C LEU A 216 3.07 -2.72 -16.67
N HIS A 217 2.06 -2.57 -15.83
CA HIS A 217 2.05 -3.14 -14.48
C HIS A 217 2.03 -4.68 -14.50
N ALA A 218 1.13 -5.27 -15.30
CA ALA A 218 1.06 -6.72 -15.47
C ALA A 218 2.36 -7.29 -16.09
N ALA A 219 2.92 -6.62 -17.10
CA ALA A 219 4.18 -6.99 -17.71
C ALA A 219 5.34 -6.96 -16.70
N ALA A 220 5.42 -5.94 -15.83
CA ALA A 220 6.42 -5.89 -14.77
C ALA A 220 6.31 -7.10 -13.82
N HIS A 221 5.10 -7.51 -13.47
CA HIS A 221 4.85 -8.69 -12.64
C HIS A 221 5.24 -10.00 -13.36
N ILE A 222 4.82 -10.18 -14.62
CA ILE A 222 5.14 -11.37 -15.43
C ILE A 222 6.64 -11.51 -15.61
N THR A 223 7.32 -10.44 -16.05
CA THR A 223 8.77 -10.42 -16.23
C THR A 223 9.47 -10.73 -14.91
N SER A 224 9.05 -10.13 -13.79
CA SER A 224 9.63 -10.43 -12.48
C SER A 224 9.46 -11.90 -12.08
N ALA A 225 8.28 -12.49 -12.32
CA ALA A 225 8.03 -13.89 -12.00
C ALA A 225 8.92 -14.83 -12.83
N VAL A 226 9.04 -14.58 -14.14
CA VAL A 226 9.90 -15.37 -15.04
C VAL A 226 11.37 -15.23 -14.67
N LEU A 227 11.85 -14.01 -14.39
CA LEU A 227 13.23 -13.77 -13.96
C LEU A 227 13.58 -14.55 -12.69
N LEU A 228 12.71 -14.52 -11.68
CA LEU A 228 12.94 -15.26 -10.44
C LEU A 228 12.87 -16.77 -10.64
N MET A 229 12.01 -17.24 -11.54
CA MET A 229 11.89 -18.65 -11.87
C MET A 229 13.18 -19.15 -12.51
N LEU A 230 13.69 -18.43 -13.51
CA LEU A 230 14.95 -18.74 -14.17
C LEU A 230 16.14 -18.67 -13.21
N LEU A 231 16.19 -17.68 -12.32
CA LEU A 231 17.25 -17.57 -11.31
C LEU A 231 17.24 -18.77 -10.34
N MET A 232 16.06 -19.22 -9.91
CA MET A 232 15.93 -20.38 -9.05
C MET A 232 16.34 -21.67 -9.78
N GLU A 233 15.85 -21.89 -11.00
CA GLU A 233 16.21 -23.05 -11.83
C GLU A 233 17.72 -23.09 -12.15
N LEU A 234 18.32 -21.93 -12.43
CA LEU A 234 19.76 -21.79 -12.64
C LEU A 234 20.53 -22.11 -11.36
N GLY A 235 20.05 -21.64 -10.20
CA GLY A 235 20.64 -21.95 -8.90
C GLY A 235 20.65 -23.46 -8.62
N ILE A 236 19.54 -24.15 -8.89
CA ILE A 236 19.45 -25.61 -8.77
C ILE A 236 20.42 -26.30 -9.73
N GLU A 237 20.47 -25.88 -10.99
CA GLU A 237 21.38 -26.43 -12.00
C GLU A 237 22.86 -26.26 -11.60
N ILE A 238 23.24 -25.09 -11.08
CA ILE A 238 24.59 -24.84 -10.55
C ILE A 238 24.91 -25.79 -9.40
N CYS A 239 23.97 -25.98 -8.46
CA CYS A 239 24.15 -26.91 -7.35
C CYS A 239 24.32 -28.37 -7.83
N ILE A 240 23.55 -28.81 -8.83
CA ILE A 240 23.67 -30.15 -9.42
C ILE A 240 25.05 -30.31 -10.08
N ARG A 241 25.48 -29.36 -10.91
CA ARG A 241 26.78 -29.40 -11.62
C ARG A 241 27.97 -29.44 -10.67
N ASN A 242 27.87 -28.78 -9.51
CA ASN A 242 28.92 -28.76 -8.49
C ASN A 242 28.80 -29.92 -7.48
N HIS A 243 27.95 -30.92 -7.75
CA HIS A 243 27.73 -32.07 -6.86
C HIS A 243 27.27 -31.69 -5.45
N LEU A 244 26.53 -30.58 -5.32
CA LEU A 244 25.92 -30.13 -4.06
C LEU A 244 24.49 -30.69 -3.88
N LEU A 245 23.81 -31.01 -4.97
CA LEU A 245 22.47 -31.60 -4.99
C LEU A 245 22.40 -32.75 -6.01
N ALA A 246 21.43 -33.65 -5.82
CA ALA A 246 21.16 -34.82 -6.66
C ALA A 246 22.34 -35.80 -6.79
N THR A 247 23.08 -36.04 -5.71
CA THR A 247 24.28 -36.90 -5.70
C THR A 247 23.97 -38.37 -5.41
N SER A 248 23.05 -38.64 -4.48
CA SER A 248 22.71 -40.00 -4.02
C SER A 248 21.21 -40.34 -4.08
N GLY A 249 20.40 -39.50 -4.73
CA GLY A 249 18.96 -39.70 -4.89
C GLY A 249 18.14 -39.05 -3.77
N TYR A 250 16.91 -39.51 -3.54
CA TYR A 250 15.94 -38.83 -2.65
C TYR A 250 16.27 -38.82 -1.16
N HIS A 251 17.39 -39.43 -0.75
CA HIS A 251 17.69 -39.74 0.65
C HIS A 251 19.10 -39.32 1.07
N THR A 252 19.71 -38.36 0.38
CA THR A 252 21.08 -37.87 0.65
C THR A 252 21.27 -37.45 2.12
N LEU A 253 20.32 -36.70 2.70
CA LEU A 253 20.35 -36.36 4.13
C LEU A 253 20.30 -37.59 5.06
N TYR A 254 19.55 -38.63 4.69
CA TYR A 254 19.46 -39.87 5.47
C TYR A 254 20.75 -40.69 5.38
N GLU A 255 21.39 -40.74 4.20
CA GLU A 255 22.69 -41.39 4.03
C GLU A 255 23.77 -40.69 4.85
N TRP A 256 23.81 -39.36 4.80
CA TRP A 256 24.69 -38.57 5.66
C TRP A 256 24.41 -38.82 7.15
N TYR A 257 23.14 -38.85 7.57
CA TYR A 257 22.75 -39.16 8.94
C TYR A 257 23.26 -40.54 9.36
N ARG A 258 23.08 -41.57 8.52
CA ARG A 258 23.55 -42.93 8.83
C ARG A 258 25.07 -43.01 8.94
N GLN A 259 25.79 -42.28 8.08
CA GLN A 259 27.24 -42.18 8.17
C GLN A 259 27.66 -41.51 9.48
N ALA A 260 27.14 -40.32 9.79
CA ALA A 260 27.45 -39.59 11.02
C ALA A 260 27.05 -40.36 12.29
N GLU A 261 25.89 -41.03 12.27
CA GLU A 261 25.38 -41.89 13.33
C GLU A 261 26.36 -43.05 13.57
N SER A 262 26.87 -43.68 12.50
CA SER A 262 27.81 -44.80 12.63
C SER A 262 29.19 -44.40 13.17
N GLU A 263 29.65 -43.19 12.81
CA GLU A 263 30.97 -42.67 13.19
C GLU A 263 30.99 -42.12 14.62
N HIS A 264 29.98 -41.34 15.00
CA HIS A 264 29.94 -40.63 16.28
C HIS A 264 29.17 -41.41 17.37
N PHE A 265 28.27 -42.32 16.98
CA PHE A 265 27.44 -43.09 17.89
C PHE A 265 27.45 -44.58 17.50
N PRO A 266 28.50 -45.36 17.82
CA PRO A 266 28.48 -46.80 17.56
C PRO A 266 27.38 -47.51 18.38
N ASP A 267 26.88 -48.64 17.92
CA ASP A 267 25.84 -49.45 18.60
C ASP A 267 26.45 -50.74 19.20
N PRO A 268 27.21 -50.65 20.30
CA PRO A 268 27.89 -51.81 20.89
C PRO A 268 26.92 -52.87 21.44
N THR A 269 25.70 -52.48 21.78
CA THR A 269 24.66 -53.38 22.32
C THR A 269 23.75 -53.98 21.25
N GLY A 270 23.86 -53.54 20.00
CA GLY A 270 22.97 -53.93 18.90
C GLY A 270 21.52 -53.48 19.09
N LEU A 271 21.28 -52.42 19.86
CA LEU A 271 19.92 -51.94 20.19
C LEU A 271 19.19 -51.47 18.93
N ARG A 272 19.86 -50.76 18.02
CA ARG A 272 19.25 -50.24 16.79
C ARG A 272 18.90 -51.37 15.83
N ALA A 273 19.78 -52.36 15.70
CA ALA A 273 19.51 -53.54 14.89
C ALA A 273 18.30 -54.33 15.43
N ARG A 274 18.18 -54.46 16.76
CA ARG A 274 17.00 -55.07 17.41
C ARG A 274 15.74 -54.24 17.18
N LEU A 275 15.80 -52.93 17.29
CA LEU A 275 14.67 -52.03 17.02
C LEU A 275 14.22 -52.10 15.56
N GLU A 276 15.15 -52.11 14.61
CA GLU A 276 14.84 -52.32 13.19
C GLU A 276 14.13 -53.65 12.97
N GLN A 277 14.61 -54.73 13.60
CA GLN A 277 13.97 -56.05 13.51
C GLN A 277 12.58 -56.07 14.18
N TRP A 278 12.43 -55.52 15.39
CA TRP A 278 11.17 -55.46 16.14
C TRP A 278 10.11 -54.61 15.46
N THR A 279 10.54 -53.58 14.72
CA THR A 279 9.64 -52.69 13.98
C THR A 279 9.44 -53.13 12.54
N PHE A 280 9.94 -54.31 12.13
CA PHE A 280 9.88 -54.79 10.75
C PHE A 280 10.43 -53.78 9.72
N GLY A 281 11.49 -53.04 10.09
CA GLY A 281 12.10 -52.01 9.26
C GLY A 281 11.38 -50.65 9.29
N LEU A 282 10.30 -50.49 10.06
CA LEU A 282 9.57 -49.23 10.14
C LEU A 282 10.40 -48.13 10.82
N TYR A 283 11.20 -48.45 11.84
CA TYR A 283 12.07 -47.49 12.52
C TYR A 283 12.99 -46.71 11.56
N PRO A 284 13.88 -47.36 10.78
CA PRO A 284 14.74 -46.63 9.85
C PRO A 284 13.95 -46.03 8.68
N ALA A 285 12.86 -46.67 8.23
CA ALA A 285 12.01 -46.13 7.18
C ALA A 285 11.35 -44.79 7.59
N CYS A 286 10.82 -44.70 8.80
CA CYS A 286 10.23 -43.46 9.31
C CYS A 286 11.24 -42.31 9.34
N ILE A 287 12.46 -42.55 9.84
CA ILE A 287 13.52 -41.53 9.85
C ILE A 287 13.90 -41.14 8.42
N LYS A 288 14.08 -42.13 7.53
CA LYS A 288 14.43 -41.92 6.12
C LYS A 288 13.42 -41.03 5.39
N TYR A 289 12.12 -41.35 5.49
CA TYR A 289 11.09 -40.57 4.82
C TYR A 289 10.84 -39.21 5.48
N LEU A 290 10.98 -39.12 6.80
CA LEU A 290 10.92 -37.84 7.51
C LEU A 290 12.04 -36.90 7.04
N MET A 291 13.27 -37.39 6.96
CA MET A 291 14.42 -36.61 6.48
C MET A 291 14.25 -36.15 5.03
N SER A 292 13.73 -36.99 4.14
CA SER A 292 13.41 -36.58 2.77
C SER A 292 12.35 -35.47 2.70
N ALA A 293 11.43 -35.39 3.66
CA ALA A 293 10.47 -34.29 3.71
C ALA A 293 11.11 -32.94 4.10
N PHE A 294 12.25 -32.97 4.80
CA PHE A 294 13.02 -31.77 5.15
C PHE A 294 14.12 -31.43 4.12
N ASP A 295 14.55 -32.40 3.31
CA ASP A 295 15.55 -32.21 2.25
C ASP A 295 14.92 -31.76 0.92
N ILE A 296 14.15 -30.66 1.00
CA ILE A 296 13.37 -30.14 -0.12
C ILE A 296 14.24 -29.82 -1.35
N PRO A 297 15.43 -29.17 -1.24
CA PRO A 297 16.29 -28.93 -2.38
C PRO A 297 16.74 -30.21 -3.10
N GLU A 298 17.08 -31.27 -2.35
CA GLU A 298 17.47 -32.55 -2.93
C GLU A 298 16.29 -33.19 -3.66
N VAL A 299 15.10 -33.19 -3.05
CA VAL A 299 13.86 -33.68 -3.68
C VAL A 299 13.57 -32.90 -4.97
N MET A 300 13.72 -31.57 -4.96
CA MET A 300 13.55 -30.73 -6.16
C MET A 300 14.55 -31.11 -7.24
N ALA A 301 15.84 -31.21 -6.91
CA ALA A 301 16.90 -31.49 -7.86
C ALA A 301 16.78 -32.89 -8.49
N VAL A 302 16.58 -33.93 -7.67
CA VAL A 302 16.44 -35.32 -8.13
C VAL A 302 15.18 -35.49 -8.98
N THR A 303 14.07 -34.90 -8.56
CA THR A 303 12.81 -34.99 -9.33
C THR A 303 12.94 -34.21 -10.65
N ARG A 304 13.52 -33.01 -10.62
CA ARG A 304 13.81 -32.21 -11.82
C ARG A 304 14.66 -33.00 -12.81
N SER A 305 15.78 -33.58 -12.39
CA SER A 305 16.63 -34.40 -13.27
C SER A 305 15.89 -35.60 -13.85
N THR A 306 14.96 -36.18 -13.08
CA THR A 306 14.11 -37.28 -13.56
C THR A 306 13.12 -36.80 -14.62
N ILE A 307 12.42 -35.69 -14.38
CA ILE A 307 11.48 -35.08 -15.33
C ILE A 307 12.20 -34.71 -16.63
N CYS A 308 13.35 -34.05 -16.54
CA CYS A 308 14.09 -33.61 -17.72
C CYS A 308 14.63 -34.76 -18.58
N ARG A 309 14.93 -35.92 -17.97
CA ARG A 309 15.43 -37.10 -18.70
C ARG A 309 14.31 -37.98 -19.25
N LYS A 310 13.22 -38.16 -18.50
CA LYS A 310 12.18 -39.17 -18.78
C LYS A 310 10.79 -38.61 -19.07
N GLY A 311 10.62 -37.29 -18.97
CA GLY A 311 9.32 -36.63 -19.03
C GLY A 311 8.55 -36.70 -17.72
N ILE A 312 7.66 -35.73 -17.49
CA ILE A 312 6.83 -35.66 -16.28
C ILE A 312 5.85 -36.84 -16.16
N GLU A 313 5.44 -37.41 -17.29
CA GLU A 313 4.55 -38.58 -17.36
C GLU A 313 5.16 -39.84 -16.73
N SER A 314 6.49 -39.87 -16.58
CA SER A 314 7.19 -40.98 -15.92
C SER A 314 7.01 -41.00 -14.40
N LEU A 315 6.50 -39.93 -13.80
CA LEU A 315 6.29 -39.82 -12.37
C LEU A 315 4.86 -40.21 -11.96
N PRO A 316 4.68 -40.88 -10.81
CA PRO A 316 3.36 -41.02 -10.22
C PRO A 316 2.80 -39.65 -9.86
N ARG A 317 1.46 -39.50 -9.88
CA ARG A 317 0.78 -38.24 -9.56
C ARG A 317 1.22 -37.64 -8.23
N GLY A 318 1.42 -38.48 -7.20
CA GLY A 318 1.93 -38.04 -5.90
C GLY A 318 3.35 -37.44 -5.99
N GLY A 319 4.23 -38.00 -6.82
CA GLY A 319 5.57 -37.47 -7.05
C GLY A 319 5.55 -36.12 -7.75
N ALA A 320 4.68 -35.94 -8.75
CA ALA A 320 4.49 -34.64 -9.41
C ALA A 320 3.95 -33.58 -8.44
N ILE A 321 2.99 -33.94 -7.57
CA ILE A 321 2.47 -33.04 -6.53
C ILE A 321 3.58 -32.64 -5.55
N ILE A 322 4.36 -33.61 -5.06
CA ILE A 322 5.49 -33.34 -4.15
C ILE A 322 6.47 -32.36 -4.82
N TYR A 323 6.82 -32.60 -6.08
CA TYR A 323 7.68 -31.69 -6.84
C TYR A 323 7.16 -30.26 -6.88
N TYR A 324 5.91 -30.04 -7.32
CA TYR A 324 5.36 -28.70 -7.40
C TYR A 324 5.19 -28.03 -6.04
N VAL A 325 4.87 -28.78 -4.99
CA VAL A 325 4.82 -28.26 -3.60
C VAL A 325 6.22 -27.81 -3.16
N SER A 326 7.25 -28.63 -3.40
CA SER A 326 8.64 -28.29 -3.09
C SER A 326 9.10 -27.03 -3.83
N VAL A 327 8.85 -26.95 -5.14
CA VAL A 327 9.16 -25.77 -5.97
C VAL A 327 8.41 -24.55 -5.46
N PHE A 328 7.11 -24.69 -5.16
CA PHE A 328 6.30 -23.60 -4.64
C PHE A 328 6.89 -23.00 -3.37
N LEU A 329 7.31 -23.82 -2.39
CA LEU A 329 7.83 -23.33 -1.12
C LEU A 329 9.04 -22.42 -1.30
N TYR A 330 10.00 -22.81 -2.15
CA TYR A 330 11.21 -22.02 -2.41
C TYR A 330 10.90 -20.80 -3.28
N PHE A 331 10.14 -20.99 -4.35
CA PHE A 331 9.77 -19.91 -5.26
C PHE A 331 8.92 -18.84 -4.58
N TRP A 332 8.03 -19.24 -3.67
CA TRP A 332 7.20 -18.33 -2.90
C TRP A 332 8.05 -17.44 -1.98
N VAL A 333 9.02 -18.02 -1.25
CA VAL A 333 9.97 -17.24 -0.43
C VAL A 333 10.76 -16.24 -1.28
N LEU A 334 11.23 -16.67 -2.46
CA LEU A 334 11.98 -15.81 -3.37
C LEU A 334 11.12 -14.70 -4.00
N SER A 335 9.87 -14.98 -4.34
CA SER A 335 8.98 -14.06 -5.05
C SER A 335 8.34 -13.01 -4.17
N THR A 336 7.99 -13.35 -2.93
CA THR A 336 7.26 -12.44 -2.01
C THR A 336 7.86 -11.02 -1.90
N PRO A 337 9.19 -10.80 -1.77
CA PRO A 337 9.74 -9.45 -1.67
C PRO A 337 9.55 -8.63 -2.96
N VAL A 338 9.66 -9.30 -4.11
CA VAL A 338 9.65 -8.67 -5.43
C VAL A 338 8.23 -8.28 -5.82
N VAL A 339 7.23 -9.10 -5.49
CA VAL A 339 5.81 -8.80 -5.76
C VAL A 339 5.41 -7.48 -5.11
N SER A 340 5.70 -7.32 -3.82
CA SER A 340 5.45 -6.07 -3.10
C SER A 340 6.26 -4.88 -3.62
N MET A 341 7.50 -5.12 -4.05
CA MET A 341 8.34 -4.06 -4.62
C MET A 341 7.73 -3.52 -5.92
N VAL A 342 7.28 -4.41 -6.83
CA VAL A 342 6.64 -4.02 -8.09
C VAL A 342 5.36 -3.23 -7.83
N PHE A 343 4.50 -3.71 -6.93
CA PHE A 343 3.24 -3.03 -6.61
C PHE A 343 3.44 -1.70 -5.89
N GLY A 344 4.35 -1.62 -4.92
CA GLY A 344 4.72 -0.37 -4.26
C GLY A 344 5.32 0.66 -5.24
N SER A 345 6.15 0.21 -6.17
CA SER A 345 6.70 1.06 -7.23
C SER A 345 5.63 1.56 -8.18
N TYR A 346 4.65 0.71 -8.53
CA TYR A 346 3.48 1.10 -9.32
C TYR A 346 2.69 2.22 -8.65
N LEU A 347 2.36 2.07 -7.36
CA LEU A 347 1.62 3.09 -6.61
C LEU A 347 2.41 4.41 -6.53
N TYR A 348 3.73 4.35 -6.29
CA TYR A 348 4.61 5.52 -6.28
C TYR A 348 4.63 6.28 -7.61
N VAL A 349 4.77 5.56 -8.73
CA VAL A 349 4.78 6.16 -10.07
C VAL A 349 3.41 6.75 -10.40
N CYS A 350 2.34 6.00 -10.12
CA CYS A 350 0.96 6.39 -10.38
C CYS A 350 0.57 7.67 -9.62
N ILE A 351 0.90 7.76 -8.35
CA ILE A 351 0.52 8.92 -7.53
C ILE A 351 1.29 10.18 -7.91
N ASN A 352 2.61 10.06 -8.18
CA ASN A 352 3.47 11.23 -8.43
C ASN A 352 3.44 11.73 -9.88
N TRP A 353 3.26 10.86 -10.89
CA TRP A 353 3.29 11.27 -12.30
C TRP A 353 1.91 11.32 -12.95
N PHE A 354 0.98 10.48 -12.51
CA PHE A 354 -0.35 10.38 -13.11
C PHE A 354 -1.45 10.95 -12.22
N HIS A 355 -1.12 11.31 -10.97
CA HIS A 355 -2.05 11.85 -9.97
C HIS A 355 -3.30 10.97 -9.84
N ILE A 356 -3.10 9.65 -9.77
CA ILE A 356 -4.13 8.63 -9.52
C ILE A 356 -3.78 7.81 -8.28
N HIS A 357 -4.72 6.99 -7.79
CA HIS A 357 -4.53 6.15 -6.62
C HIS A 357 -4.26 6.91 -5.31
N PHE A 358 -4.87 8.09 -5.14
CA PHE A 358 -4.62 8.90 -3.94
C PHE A 358 -5.00 8.19 -2.65
N ASP A 359 -6.02 7.33 -2.70
CA ASP A 359 -6.47 6.55 -1.56
C ASP A 359 -5.58 5.32 -1.36
N GLU A 360 -5.39 4.48 -2.38
CA GLU A 360 -4.61 3.24 -2.27
C GLU A 360 -3.13 3.50 -1.94
N ALA A 361 -2.53 4.55 -2.53
CA ALA A 361 -1.12 4.88 -2.34
C ALA A 361 -0.81 5.41 -0.92
N PHE A 362 -1.78 5.94 -0.19
CA PHE A 362 -1.55 6.45 1.16
C PHE A 362 -2.20 5.60 2.26
N SER A 363 -3.34 4.96 1.98
CA SER A 363 -3.96 3.97 2.87
C SER A 363 -3.03 2.79 3.12
N SER A 364 -2.32 2.31 2.09
CA SER A 364 -1.33 1.24 2.20
C SER A 364 -0.13 1.59 3.07
N LEU A 365 0.16 2.89 3.27
CA LEU A 365 1.23 3.37 4.15
C LEU A 365 0.79 3.54 5.61
N ARG A 366 -0.52 3.66 5.86
CA ARG A 366 -1.14 3.79 7.19
C ARG A 366 -0.47 4.90 8.02
N ILE A 367 -0.34 6.07 7.40
CA ILE A 367 0.39 7.21 8.00
C ILE A 367 -0.53 7.92 9.00
N ALA A 368 -0.31 7.65 10.30
CA ALA A 368 -1.05 8.31 11.39
C ALA A 368 -0.56 9.73 11.72
N ASN A 369 0.46 10.23 11.02
CA ASN A 369 1.04 11.56 11.23
C ASN A 369 0.20 12.67 10.55
N TYR A 370 0.62 13.92 10.70
CA TYR A 370 -0.02 15.11 10.09
C TYR A 370 -1.48 15.32 10.53
N LYS A 371 -1.68 15.48 11.85
CA LYS A 371 -3.00 15.77 12.43
C LYS A 371 -3.22 17.26 12.55
N ALA A 372 -4.46 17.71 12.36
CA ALA A 372 -4.82 19.11 12.45
C ALA A 372 -6.28 19.27 12.86
N PHE A 373 -6.61 20.42 13.45
CA PHE A 373 -7.97 20.86 13.72
C PHE A 373 -8.10 22.37 13.45
N THR A 374 -9.28 22.78 12.99
CA THR A 374 -9.57 24.19 12.71
C THR A 374 -10.41 24.76 13.86
N ARG A 375 -9.98 25.92 14.38
CA ARG A 375 -10.64 26.67 15.44
C ARG A 375 -11.23 27.95 14.85
N PHE A 376 -12.47 28.23 15.26
CA PHE A 376 -13.21 29.44 14.93
C PHE A 376 -13.31 30.36 16.13
N HIS A 377 -13.10 31.65 15.91
CA HIS A 377 -13.24 32.70 16.91
C HIS A 377 -14.00 33.89 16.32
N ILE A 378 -15.25 34.06 16.75
CA ILE A 378 -16.07 35.21 16.37
C ILE A 378 -15.70 36.38 17.27
N LYS A 379 -15.12 37.42 16.69
CA LYS A 379 -14.76 38.65 17.41
C LYS A 379 -15.99 39.45 17.82
N LYS A 380 -15.79 40.36 18.77
CA LYS A 380 -16.80 41.38 19.12
C LYS A 380 -17.21 42.27 17.93
N SER A 381 -16.34 42.44 16.93
CA SER A 381 -16.67 43.14 15.66
C SER A 381 -17.65 42.35 14.79
N GLY A 382 -17.80 41.05 15.03
CA GLY A 382 -18.51 40.09 14.19
C GLY A 382 -17.65 39.44 13.12
N ASP A 383 -16.36 39.80 13.01
CA ASP A 383 -15.43 39.11 12.13
C ASP A 383 -15.14 37.69 12.65
N LEU A 384 -15.01 36.74 11.74
CA LEU A 384 -14.63 35.37 12.07
C LEU A 384 -13.13 35.19 11.83
N GLU A 385 -12.37 35.01 12.91
CA GLU A 385 -11.00 34.51 12.82
C GLU A 385 -10.99 32.99 12.75
N VAL A 386 -10.20 32.48 11.82
CA VAL A 386 -10.02 31.05 11.60
C VAL A 386 -8.54 30.70 11.76
N PHE A 387 -8.26 29.70 12.60
CA PHE A 387 -6.92 29.17 12.84
C PHE A 387 -6.91 27.68 12.59
N THR A 388 -5.90 27.17 11.88
CA THR A 388 -5.68 25.73 11.78
C THR A 388 -4.41 25.37 12.53
N LEU A 389 -4.57 24.53 13.54
CA LEU A 389 -3.50 24.03 14.41
C LEU A 389 -3.15 22.61 13.98
N ALA A 390 -1.86 22.31 13.80
CA ALA A 390 -1.40 21.03 13.30
C ALA A 390 -0.19 20.46 14.06
N VAL A 391 -0.03 19.14 13.97
CA VAL A 391 1.01 18.32 14.59
C VAL A 391 1.55 17.35 13.54
N ASP A 392 2.84 17.48 13.21
CA ASP A 392 3.48 16.70 12.14
C ASP A 392 3.66 15.23 12.53
N LYS A 393 4.02 14.94 13.78
CA LYS A 393 4.22 13.58 14.29
C LYS A 393 3.34 13.33 15.50
N VAL A 394 2.50 12.31 15.41
CA VAL A 394 1.66 11.92 16.55
C VAL A 394 2.44 11.03 17.53
N PRO A 395 2.24 11.19 18.84
CA PRO A 395 2.78 10.26 19.82
C PRO A 395 2.11 8.88 19.66
N LYS A 396 2.92 7.83 19.80
CA LYS A 396 2.45 6.43 19.75
C LYS A 396 2.26 5.83 21.13
N GLU A 397 2.96 6.38 22.11
CA GLU A 397 2.96 5.94 23.49
C GLU A 397 2.42 7.07 24.36
N TRP A 398 1.37 6.75 25.10
CA TRP A 398 0.66 7.67 25.98
C TRP A 398 0.79 7.18 27.41
N MET A 399 0.93 8.13 28.34
CA MET A 399 0.95 7.85 29.76
C MET A 399 -0.02 8.80 30.48
N LEU A 400 -0.44 8.39 31.68
CA LEU A 400 -1.20 9.27 32.56
C LEU A 400 -0.33 10.44 32.97
N ASP A 401 -0.88 11.65 32.91
CA ASP A 401 -0.20 12.84 33.38
C ASP A 401 -0.33 12.93 34.92
N PRO A 402 0.76 12.77 35.69
CA PRO A 402 0.68 12.82 37.15
C PRO A 402 0.17 14.17 37.65
N ASP A 403 0.49 15.24 36.94
CA ASP A 403 0.09 16.61 37.29
C ASP A 403 -1.44 16.80 37.12
N TRP A 404 -2.05 16.13 36.15
CA TRP A 404 -3.50 16.09 35.99
C TRP A 404 -4.20 15.35 37.14
N ASP A 405 -3.58 14.28 37.66
CA ASP A 405 -4.14 13.52 38.77
C ASP A 405 -3.99 14.25 40.11
N MET A 406 -2.86 14.95 40.31
CA MET A 406 -2.55 15.72 41.52
C MET A 406 -3.29 17.06 41.59
N GLU A 407 -3.69 17.65 40.46
CA GLU A 407 -4.44 18.90 40.45
C GLU A 407 -5.81 18.72 41.15
N PRO A 408 -6.12 19.56 42.17
CA PRO A 408 -7.41 19.53 42.83
C PRO A 408 -8.56 19.72 41.84
N LYS A 409 -9.51 18.78 41.85
CA LYS A 409 -10.66 18.78 40.94
C LYS A 409 -11.83 19.48 41.63
N GLU A 410 -12.05 20.75 41.32
CA GLU A 410 -13.21 21.46 41.82
C GLU A 410 -14.51 20.92 41.19
N PRO A 411 -15.62 20.84 41.95
CA PRO A 411 -16.91 20.45 41.39
C PRO A 411 -17.28 21.37 40.22
N LEU A 412 -17.71 20.78 39.10
CA LEU A 412 -18.14 21.49 37.88
C LEU A 412 -17.02 22.21 37.08
N GLN A 413 -15.75 22.10 37.46
CA GLN A 413 -14.66 22.66 36.66
C GLN A 413 -14.48 21.86 35.36
N MET A 414 -14.55 22.55 34.22
CA MET A 414 -14.34 21.93 32.92
C MET A 414 -12.86 21.62 32.68
N SER A 415 -12.55 20.51 32.00
CA SER A 415 -11.15 20.10 31.79
C SER A 415 -10.31 21.16 31.08
N HIS A 416 -10.88 21.91 30.14
CA HIS A 416 -10.13 22.92 29.36
C HIS A 416 -9.73 24.17 30.15
N SER A 417 -10.32 24.42 31.32
CA SER A 417 -9.99 25.56 32.19
C SER A 417 -9.01 25.19 33.31
N ARG A 418 -8.56 23.94 33.35
CA ARG A 418 -7.55 23.44 34.28
C ARG A 418 -6.14 23.78 33.82
N ARG A 419 -5.19 23.81 34.75
CA ARG A 419 -3.77 24.01 34.43
C ARG A 419 -3.21 22.83 33.63
N PHE A 420 -3.67 21.62 33.95
CA PHE A 420 -3.37 20.40 33.20
C PHE A 420 -4.69 19.90 32.61
N PRO A 421 -5.02 20.26 31.36
CA PRO A 421 -6.36 20.00 30.81
C PRO A 421 -6.55 18.56 30.32
N SER A 422 -5.47 17.82 30.07
CA SER A 422 -5.51 16.46 29.54
C SER A 422 -5.06 15.45 30.59
N LYS A 423 -5.83 14.36 30.75
CA LYS A 423 -5.44 13.20 31.56
C LYS A 423 -4.23 12.45 30.98
N TRP A 424 -4.03 12.58 29.67
CA TRP A 424 -3.02 11.86 28.92
C TRP A 424 -1.98 12.83 28.36
N ARG A 425 -0.71 12.44 28.48
CA ARG A 425 0.42 13.12 27.86
C ARG A 425 1.24 12.12 27.04
N ALA A 426 2.03 12.62 26.10
CA ALA A 426 2.97 11.76 25.39
C ALA A 426 4.03 11.23 26.37
N ALA A 427 4.38 9.95 26.26
CA ALA A 427 5.43 9.35 27.10
C ALA A 427 6.79 10.03 26.89
N SER A 428 7.07 10.49 25.67
CA SER A 428 8.20 11.35 25.36
C SER A 428 7.77 12.82 25.30
N GLY A 429 8.33 13.64 26.18
CA GLY A 429 8.01 15.08 26.25
C GLY A 429 8.30 15.87 24.96
N TRP A 430 9.21 15.38 24.12
CA TRP A 430 9.53 15.98 22.80
C TRP A 430 8.45 15.71 21.73
N SER A 431 7.53 14.79 22.01
CA SER A 431 6.43 14.42 21.11
C SER A 431 5.05 14.81 21.64
N ASP A 432 5.02 15.57 22.75
CA ASP A 432 3.75 16.00 23.31
C ASP A 432 3.04 16.99 22.37
N PRO A 433 1.80 16.71 21.94
CA PRO A 433 1.07 17.60 21.05
C PRO A 433 1.00 19.04 21.55
N THR A 434 1.00 19.29 22.86
CA THR A 434 0.94 20.65 23.40
C THR A 434 2.24 21.43 23.21
N SER A 435 3.37 20.76 23.03
CA SER A 435 4.68 21.41 22.81
C SER A 435 5.04 21.56 21.34
N VAL A 436 4.50 20.70 20.46
CA VAL A 436 4.84 20.67 19.03
C VAL A 436 3.76 21.24 18.11
N VAL A 437 2.57 21.53 18.62
CA VAL A 437 1.48 22.11 17.83
C VAL A 437 1.86 23.48 17.29
N ARG A 438 1.55 23.72 16.01
CA ARG A 438 1.79 25.00 15.34
C ARG A 438 0.60 25.43 14.49
N VAL A 439 0.47 26.74 14.28
CA VAL A 439 -0.51 27.29 13.34
C VAL A 439 0.02 27.07 11.92
N VAL A 440 -0.74 26.36 11.08
CA VAL A 440 -0.40 26.13 9.66
C VAL A 440 -1.13 27.07 8.71
N ASP A 441 -2.22 27.69 9.18
CA ASP A 441 -2.97 28.69 8.44
C ASP A 441 -3.75 29.58 9.41
N GLN A 442 -3.87 30.85 9.07
CA GLN A 442 -4.63 31.85 9.81
C GLN A 442 -5.22 32.85 8.82
N PHE A 443 -6.52 33.09 8.93
CA PHE A 443 -7.21 34.09 8.10
C PHE A 443 -8.44 34.64 8.81
N VAL A 444 -8.94 35.77 8.30
CA VAL A 444 -10.12 36.46 8.82
C VAL A 444 -11.17 36.52 7.73
N ILE A 445 -12.40 36.15 8.06
CA ILE A 445 -13.57 36.41 7.24
C ILE A 445 -14.28 37.62 7.85
N PRO A 446 -14.31 38.76 7.15
CA PRO A 446 -14.93 39.97 7.68
C PRO A 446 -16.44 39.78 7.79
N ARG A 447 -17.05 40.44 8.77
CA ARG A 447 -18.51 40.53 8.85
C ARG A 447 -19.05 41.15 7.56
N THR A 448 -20.11 40.57 6.99
CA THR A 448 -20.80 41.20 5.85
C THR A 448 -21.40 42.53 6.31
N PRO A 449 -21.12 43.66 5.62
CA PRO A 449 -21.76 44.93 5.93
C PRO A 449 -23.27 44.81 5.75
N VAL A 450 -24.06 45.32 6.70
CA VAL A 450 -25.50 45.50 6.51
C VAL A 450 -25.67 46.75 5.66
N ASP A 451 -26.37 46.65 4.54
CA ASP A 451 -26.68 47.81 3.71
C ASP A 451 -27.59 48.76 4.51
N PRO A 452 -27.18 50.00 4.83
CA PRO A 452 -27.97 50.92 5.64
C PRO A 452 -29.34 51.29 5.03
N LEU A 453 -29.54 50.98 3.75
CA LEU A 453 -30.77 51.24 3.00
C LEU A 453 -31.71 50.02 2.93
N SER A 454 -31.37 48.89 3.55
CA SER A 454 -32.30 47.76 3.63
C SER A 454 -33.42 48.06 4.64
N PRO A 455 -34.69 47.76 4.31
CA PRO A 455 -35.86 48.10 5.13
C PRO A 455 -35.88 47.41 6.51
N ASP A 456 -35.01 46.43 6.75
CA ASP A 456 -34.90 45.67 8.00
C ASP A 456 -33.87 46.26 9.00
N SER A 457 -33.27 47.40 8.69
CA SER A 457 -32.34 48.10 9.61
C SER A 457 -33.04 48.82 10.77
N ALA A 458 -34.38 48.82 10.78
CA ALA A 458 -35.22 49.45 11.79
C ALA A 458 -36.17 48.42 12.45
N SER A 459 -35.61 47.39 13.09
CA SER A 459 -36.36 46.56 14.04
C SER A 459 -35.49 46.08 15.18
#